data_AF-A0A955RLR0-F1
#
_entry.id   AF-A0A955RLR0-F1
#
_cell.length_a   1.000
_cell.length_b   1.000
_cell.length_c   1.000
_cell.angle_alpha   90.00
_cell.angle_beta   90.00
_cell.angle_gamma   90.00
#
_symmetry.space_group_name_H-M   'P 1'
#
loop_
_entity.id
_entity.type
_entity.pdbx_description
1 polymer ?
#
loop_
_entity_poly.entity_id
_entity_poly.type
_entity_poly.pdbx_seq_one_letter_code
_entity_poly.pdbx_strand_id
1 'polypeptide(L)'
;MAKVIFNNQVIAEAPDSDILMIEGNKYFPPNSIKSEFFKETDLHTICPWKGEASYYSVTVGDKTEENAAWFYKEPKEGSNELVAKNNNKETIDFSNYVAFYKDKVTIS
;
A
#
# COMPACT_ATOMS: atom_id res chain seq x y z
N MET A 1 -15.17 0.81 5.91
CA MET A 1 -13.99 -0.04 6.19
C MET A 1 -13.69 -0.79 4.93
N ALA A 2 -12.43 -0.79 4.51
CA ALA A 2 -12.00 -1.53 3.33
C ALA A 2 -11.06 -2.67 3.74
N LYS A 3 -11.09 -3.74 2.93
CA LYS A 3 -10.32 -4.96 3.12
C LYS A 3 -9.56 -5.27 1.84
N VAL A 4 -8.39 -5.87 2.03
CA VAL A 4 -7.65 -6.55 0.98
C VAL A 4 -7.67 -8.04 1.27
N ILE A 5 -8.07 -8.82 0.27
CA ILE A 5 -8.26 -10.27 0.39
C ILE A 5 -7.39 -10.98 -0.64
N PHE A 6 -6.61 -11.94 -0.18
CA PHE A 6 -5.85 -12.86 -1.02
C PHE A 6 -6.04 -14.29 -0.52
N ASN A 7 -6.30 -15.23 -1.42
CA ASN A 7 -6.55 -16.64 -1.10
C ASN A 7 -7.57 -16.83 0.06
N ASN A 8 -8.69 -16.11 0.00
CA ASN A 8 -9.77 -16.10 1.01
C ASN A 8 -9.37 -15.59 2.41
N GLN A 9 -8.18 -15.04 2.57
CA GLN A 9 -7.69 -14.43 3.81
C GLN A 9 -7.69 -12.91 3.70
N VAL A 10 -8.18 -12.22 4.72
CA VAL A 10 -8.00 -10.76 4.86
C VAL A 10 -6.55 -10.51 5.23
N ILE A 11 -5.80 -9.85 4.35
CA ILE A 11 -4.37 -9.53 4.52
C ILE A 11 -4.13 -8.06 4.92
N ALA A 12 -5.12 -7.20 4.72
CA ALA A 12 -5.14 -5.83 5.24
C ALA A 12 -6.58 -5.37 5.49
N GLU A 13 -6.80 -4.56 6.53
CA GLU A 13 -8.10 -3.99 6.85
C GLU A 13 -7.96 -2.68 7.61
N ALA A 14 -8.63 -1.63 7.15
CA ALA A 14 -8.62 -0.33 7.82
C ALA A 14 -9.98 0.40 7.70
N PRO A 15 -10.29 1.32 8.63
CA PRO A 15 -11.32 2.32 8.43
C PRO A 15 -11.06 3.18 7.19
N ASP A 16 -12.12 3.59 6.49
CA ASP A 16 -11.97 4.39 5.27
C ASP A 16 -11.35 5.77 5.57
N SER A 17 -11.48 6.26 6.81
CA SER A 17 -10.87 7.51 7.30
C SER A 17 -9.34 7.48 7.33
N ASP A 18 -8.76 6.28 7.43
CA ASP A 18 -7.33 6.07 7.63
C ASP A 18 -6.63 5.71 6.32
N ILE A 19 -7.40 5.31 5.31
CA ILE A 19 -6.91 4.98 3.97
C ILE A 19 -6.69 6.26 3.17
N LEU A 20 -5.56 6.32 2.48
CA LEU A 20 -5.27 7.41 1.55
C LEU A 20 -5.63 7.01 0.13
N MET A 21 -6.25 7.92 -0.60
CA MET A 21 -6.53 7.79 -2.02
C MET A 21 -5.43 8.51 -2.80
N ILE A 22 -4.66 7.75 -3.59
CA ILE A 22 -3.58 8.30 -4.43
C ILE A 22 -3.71 7.69 -5.82
N GLU A 23 -4.01 8.53 -6.82
CA GLU A 23 -4.16 8.14 -8.23
C GLU A 23 -5.12 6.93 -8.43
N GLY A 24 -6.24 6.91 -7.70
CA GLY A 24 -7.24 5.83 -7.79
C GLY A 24 -6.87 4.53 -7.05
N ASN A 25 -5.77 4.53 -6.29
CA ASN A 25 -5.36 3.42 -5.44
C ASN A 25 -5.62 3.73 -3.97
N LYS A 26 -6.02 2.70 -3.22
CA LYS A 26 -6.16 2.73 -1.76
C LYS A 26 -4.80 2.39 -1.15
N TYR A 27 -4.28 3.30 -0.33
CA TYR A 27 -3.06 3.15 0.45
C TYR A 27 -3.46 2.90 1.89
N PHE A 28 -3.17 1.69 2.36
CA PHE A 28 -3.48 1.21 3.70
C PHE A 28 -2.38 1.61 4.68
N PRO A 29 -2.71 2.09 5.90
CA PRO A 29 -1.72 2.35 6.92
C PRO A 29 -0.80 1.15 7.21
N PRO A 30 0.47 1.35 7.57
CA PRO A 30 1.41 0.24 7.83
C PRO A 30 0.95 -0.71 8.95
N ASN A 31 0.23 -0.20 9.95
CA ASN A 31 -0.28 -1.01 11.06
C ASN A 31 -1.57 -1.79 10.71
N SER A 32 -2.14 -1.55 9.53
CA SER A 32 -3.37 -2.19 9.06
C SER A 32 -3.11 -3.41 8.16
N ILE A 33 -1.86 -3.62 7.76
CA ILE A 33 -1.43 -4.82 7.03
C ILE A 33 -1.04 -5.93 8.02
N LYS A 34 -1.34 -7.17 7.66
CA LYS A 34 -0.98 -8.36 8.43
C LYS A 34 0.39 -8.86 8.00
N SER A 35 1.43 -8.26 8.56
CA SER A 35 2.83 -8.44 8.16
C SER A 35 3.29 -9.90 8.02
N GLU A 36 2.64 -10.85 8.71
CA GLU A 36 2.92 -12.29 8.61
C GLU A 36 2.72 -12.86 7.20
N PHE A 37 1.95 -12.17 6.34
CA PHE A 37 1.71 -12.58 4.95
C PHE A 37 2.62 -11.87 3.95
N PHE A 38 3.45 -10.91 4.37
CA PHE A 38 4.20 -10.03 3.47
C PHE A 38 5.70 -10.28 3.58
N LYS A 39 6.36 -10.39 2.43
CA LYS A 39 7.81 -10.47 2.35
C LYS A 39 8.33 -9.42 1.38
N GLU A 40 9.26 -8.58 1.83
CA GLU A 40 9.88 -7.59 0.97
C GLU A 40 10.69 -8.28 -0.13
N THR A 41 10.71 -7.67 -1.31
CA THR A 41 11.44 -8.14 -2.49
C THR A 41 12.54 -7.17 -2.85
N ASP A 42 13.52 -7.61 -3.65
CA ASP A 42 14.58 -6.75 -4.17
C ASP A 42 14.10 -5.84 -5.33
N LEU A 43 12.82 -5.89 -5.71
CA LEU A 43 12.27 -5.06 -6.77
C LEU A 43 12.08 -3.63 -6.26
N HIS A 44 12.61 -2.68 -7.02
CA HIS A 44 12.40 -1.25 -6.82
C HIS A 44 12.06 -0.56 -8.14
N THR A 45 11.20 0.46 -8.08
CA THR A 45 10.88 1.30 -9.24
C THR A 45 10.86 2.77 -8.85
N ILE A 46 11.14 3.66 -9.80
CA ILE A 46 11.17 5.11 -9.55
C ILE A 46 9.91 5.76 -10.09
N CYS A 47 9.16 6.40 -9.20
CA CYS A 47 8.11 7.34 -9.57
C CYS A 47 8.68 8.76 -9.57
N PRO A 48 8.56 9.54 -10.66
CA PRO A 48 9.15 10.89 -10.75
C PRO A 48 8.75 11.83 -9.62
N TRP A 49 7.52 11.67 -9.10
CA TRP A 49 7.00 12.53 -8.07
C TRP A 49 6.94 11.89 -6.68
N LYS A 50 6.72 10.57 -6.55
CA LYS A 50 6.61 9.91 -5.23
C LYS A 50 7.94 9.42 -4.65
N GLY A 51 8.97 9.20 -5.48
CA GLY A 51 10.25 8.62 -5.06
C GLY A 51 10.38 7.14 -5.44
N GLU A 52 11.20 6.40 -4.69
CA GLU A 52 11.46 4.98 -4.92
C GLU A 52 10.41 4.09 -4.25
N ALA A 53 9.72 3.29 -5.06
CA ALA A 53 8.78 2.29 -4.59
C ALA A 53 9.53 1.01 -4.23
N SER A 54 9.16 0.42 -3.09
CA SER A 54 9.55 -0.92 -2.66
C SER A 54 8.33 -1.86 -2.78
N TYR A 55 8.57 -3.16 -2.91
CA TYR A 55 7.53 -4.14 -3.21
C TYR A 55 7.49 -5.29 -2.20
N TYR A 56 6.27 -5.76 -1.93
CA TYR A 56 6.02 -6.98 -1.17
C TYR A 56 5.43 -8.07 -2.07
N SER A 57 5.92 -9.30 -1.91
CA SER A 57 5.21 -10.50 -2.29
C SER A 57 4.31 -10.94 -1.13
N VAL A 58 3.15 -11.49 -1.46
CA VAL A 58 2.14 -11.91 -0.47
C VAL A 58 1.99 -13.43 -0.49
N THR A 59 2.14 -14.07 0.66
CA THR A 59 1.99 -15.52 0.81
C THR A 59 0.89 -15.85 1.82
N VAL A 60 -0.07 -16.69 1.42
CA VAL A 60 -1.13 -17.22 2.29
C VAL A 60 -1.27 -18.72 2.05
N GLY A 61 -0.86 -19.53 3.03
CA GLY A 61 -0.74 -20.97 2.86
C GLY A 61 0.31 -21.30 1.80
N ASP A 62 -0.04 -22.16 0.84
CA ASP A 62 0.87 -22.57 -0.24
C ASP A 62 0.84 -21.65 -1.47
N LYS A 63 0.04 -20.57 -1.44
CA LYS A 63 -0.06 -19.61 -2.54
C LYS A 63 0.78 -18.38 -2.25
N THR A 64 1.58 -17.99 -3.24
CA THR A 64 2.34 -16.74 -3.24
C THR A 64 2.00 -15.94 -4.49
N GLU A 65 1.77 -14.65 -4.31
CA GLU A 65 1.62 -13.69 -5.39
C GLU A 65 2.80 -12.70 -5.34
N GLU A 66 3.64 -12.74 -6.37
CA GLU A 66 4.88 -11.98 -6.40
C GLU A 66 4.62 -10.49 -6.65
N ASN A 67 5.26 -9.60 -5.89
CA ASN A 67 5.14 -8.15 -6.07
C ASN A 67 3.66 -7.69 -6.12
N ALA A 68 2.83 -8.21 -5.21
CA ALA A 68 1.39 -7.94 -5.17
C ALA A 68 1.07 -6.56 -4.56
N ALA A 69 1.99 -6.01 -3.77
CA ALA A 69 1.84 -4.75 -3.10
C ALA A 69 3.10 -3.89 -3.22
N TRP A 70 2.93 -2.57 -3.12
CA TRP A 70 4.02 -1.61 -3.13
C TRP A 70 3.83 -0.51 -2.09
N PHE A 71 4.92 0.12 -1.71
CA PHE A 71 4.97 1.19 -0.72
C PHE A 71 6.18 2.09 -0.98
N TYR A 72 6.22 3.26 -0.34
CA TYR A 72 7.35 4.18 -0.42
C TYR A 72 7.96 4.29 0.97
N LYS A 73 9.21 3.84 1.14
CA LYS A 73 9.94 3.96 2.42
C LYS A 73 10.26 5.41 2.74
N GLU A 74 10.71 6.12 1.70
CA GLU A 74 11.10 7.52 1.76
C GLU A 74 10.41 8.26 0.61
N PRO A 75 9.18 8.78 0.83
CA PRO A 75 8.51 9.65 -0.12
C PRO A 75 9.39 10.83 -0.52
N LYS A 76 9.41 11.16 -1.81
CA LYS A 76 10.12 12.32 -2.32
C LYS A 76 9.56 13.60 -1.69
N GLU A 77 10.43 14.57 -1.42
CA GLU A 77 10.06 15.91 -0.95
C GLU A 77 8.91 16.51 -1.77
N GLY A 78 7.90 17.08 -1.10
CA GLY A 78 6.70 17.63 -1.72
C GLY A 78 5.56 16.60 -1.93
N SER A 79 5.85 15.29 -1.89
CA SER A 79 4.83 14.26 -2.11
C SER A 79 3.79 14.22 -1.01
N ASN A 80 4.25 14.35 0.24
CA ASN A 80 3.39 14.31 1.42
C ASN A 80 2.36 15.43 1.39
N GLU A 81 2.76 16.63 1.00
CA GLU A 81 1.90 17.81 0.85
C GLU A 81 0.86 17.61 -0.27
N LEU A 82 1.28 17.04 -1.40
CA LEU A 82 0.37 16.72 -2.51
C LEU A 82 -0.67 15.67 -2.08
N VAL A 83 -0.24 14.62 -1.38
CA VAL A 83 -1.13 13.56 -0.88
C VAL A 83 -2.08 14.12 0.18
N ALA A 84 -1.60 14.95 1.11
CA ALA A 84 -2.41 15.62 2.12
C ALA A 84 -3.53 16.45 1.49
N LYS A 85 -3.18 17.32 0.53
CA LYS A 85 -4.15 18.15 -0.20
C LYS A 85 -5.22 17.30 -0.90
N ASN A 86 -4.82 16.24 -1.59
CA ASN A 86 -5.75 15.38 -2.33
C ASN A 86 -6.66 14.52 -1.43
N ASN A 87 -6.29 14.36 -0.16
CA ASN A 87 -7.06 13.61 0.84
C ASN A 87 -7.76 14.51 1.87
N ASN A 88 -7.81 15.83 1.64
CA ASN A 88 -8.38 16.82 2.57
C ASN A 88 -7.82 16.71 4.00
N LYS A 89 -6.52 16.43 4.12
CA LYS A 89 -5.80 16.42 5.41
C LYS A 89 -4.81 17.59 5.45
N GLU A 90 -4.60 18.14 6.65
CA GLU A 90 -3.66 19.25 6.85
C GLU A 90 -2.21 18.80 6.64
N THR A 91 -1.86 17.65 7.23
CA THR A 91 -0.55 17.00 7.07
C THR A 91 -0.73 15.49 6.93
N ILE A 92 0.19 14.86 6.19
CA ILE A 92 0.27 13.41 6.02
C ILE A 92 1.75 13.03 5.96
N ASP A 93 2.08 11.89 6.53
CA ASP A 93 3.23 11.10 6.13
C ASP A 93 2.72 9.77 5.58
N PHE A 94 2.85 9.55 4.27
CA PHE A 94 2.42 8.29 3.65
C PHE A 94 3.56 7.26 3.56
N SER A 95 4.68 7.51 4.23
CA SER A 95 5.78 6.54 4.33
C SER A 95 5.24 5.19 4.81
N ASN A 96 5.61 4.14 4.08
CA ASN A 96 5.21 2.75 4.33
C ASN A 96 3.70 2.46 4.24
N TYR A 97 2.87 3.40 3.79
CA TYR A 97 1.51 3.06 3.40
C TYR A 97 1.55 2.12 2.20
N VAL A 98 0.71 1.08 2.24
CA VAL A 98 0.77 -0.04 1.31
C VAL A 98 -0.42 0.00 0.35
N ALA A 99 -0.12 -0.01 -0.94
CA ALA A 99 -1.11 -0.17 -2.01
C ALA A 99 -0.93 -1.52 -2.70
N PHE A 100 -1.97 -1.95 -3.42
CA PHE A 100 -2.07 -3.31 -3.96
C PHE A 100 -2.52 -3.33 -5.41
N TYR A 101 -2.00 -4.30 -6.17
CA TYR A 101 -2.40 -4.54 -7.56
C TYR A 101 -3.77 -5.23 -7.63
N LYS A 102 -4.74 -4.57 -8.28
CA LYS A 102 -6.16 -4.99 -8.29
C LYS A 102 -6.42 -6.27 -9.10
N ASP A 103 -5.47 -6.65 -9.97
CA ASP A 103 -5.46 -7.91 -10.72
C ASP A 103 -4.88 -9.07 -9.91
N LYS A 104 -4.24 -8.78 -8.77
CA LYS A 104 -3.55 -9.76 -7.91
C LYS A 104 -4.27 -10.04 -6.60
N VAL A 105 -5.06 -9.07 -6.11
CA VAL A 105 -5.85 -9.19 -4.87
C VAL A 105 -7.24 -8.61 -5.05
N THR A 106 -8.17 -9.02 -4.20
CA THR A 106 -9.50 -8.39 -4.14
C THR A 106 -9.49 -7.26 -3.13
N ILE A 107 -9.95 -6.08 -3.53
CA ILE A 107 -10.09 -4.91 -2.66
C ILE A 107 -11.57 -4.52 -2.61
N SER A 108 -12.15 -4.45 -1.40
CA SER A 108 -13.52 -3.95 -1.18
C SER A 108 -13.58 -2.43 -1.19
#